data_AF-A0A1H1PJP5-F1
#
_entry.id   AF-A0A1H1PJP5-F1
#
_cell.length_a   1.000
_cell.length_b   1.000
_cell.length_c   1.000
_cell.angle_alpha   90.00
_cell.angle_beta   90.00
_cell.angle_gamma   90.00
#
_symmetry.space_group_name_H-M   'P 1'
#
loop_
_entity.id
_entity.type
_entity.pdbx_description
1 polymer ?
#
loop_
_entity_poly.entity_id
_entity_poly.type
_entity_poly.pdbx_seq_one_letter_code
_entity_poly.pdbx_strand_id
1 'polypeptide(L)'
;MALAGCSADGQVSLVNDSPEVVTVELGSEPSTEIPSEGAVTLLEFGECVDGPVVVTYASGSEVAVDGPVCPGEELRVTATAATLSE
;
A
#
# COMPACT_ATOMS: atom_id res chain seq x y z
N MET A 1 -20.17 -13.80 -14.71
CA MET A 1 -18.93 -13.35 -14.05
C MET A 1 -19.07 -11.85 -13.88
N ALA A 2 -19.51 -11.39 -12.71
CA ALA A 2 -19.54 -9.97 -12.34
C ALA A 2 -19.90 -9.90 -10.85
N LEU A 3 -18.92 -10.05 -9.98
CA LEU A 3 -18.99 -9.42 -8.67
C LEU A 3 -18.37 -8.04 -8.86
N ALA A 4 -19.13 -7.10 -9.42
CA ALA A 4 -18.83 -5.69 -9.21
C ALA A 4 -19.23 -5.40 -7.76
N GLY A 5 -18.33 -5.79 -6.84
CA GLY A 5 -18.45 -5.46 -5.44
C GLY A 5 -18.45 -3.95 -5.30
N CYS A 6 -19.41 -3.44 -4.57
CA CYS A 6 -19.38 -2.08 -4.03
C CYS A 6 -18.23 -2.00 -3.03
N SER A 7 -16.99 -1.92 -3.51
CA SER A 7 -15.79 -1.71 -2.72
C SER A 7 -15.29 -0.33 -3.08
N ALA A 8 -15.22 0.56 -2.08
CA ALA A 8 -14.74 1.94 -2.15
C ALA A 8 -14.06 2.30 -3.48
N ASP A 9 -14.87 2.80 -4.43
CA ASP A 9 -14.49 2.98 -5.82
C ASP A 9 -13.23 3.86 -5.93
N GLY A 10 -12.11 3.26 -6.28
CA GLY A 10 -10.92 4.01 -6.70
C GLY A 10 -9.97 4.44 -5.58
N GLN A 11 -9.96 3.77 -4.42
CA GLN A 11 -9.00 4.11 -3.36
C GLN A 11 -8.19 2.93 -2.85
N VAL A 12 -6.94 3.17 -2.45
CA VAL A 12 -6.11 2.22 -1.70
C VAL A 12 -5.73 2.85 -0.36
N SER A 13 -5.83 2.06 0.70
CA SER A 13 -5.43 2.48 2.05
C SER A 13 -4.03 1.98 2.35
N LEU A 14 -3.14 2.87 2.77
CA LEU A 14 -1.77 2.54 3.17
C LEU A 14 -1.64 2.85 4.66
N VAL A 15 -1.43 1.83 5.48
CA VAL A 15 -1.37 1.92 6.94
C VAL A 15 0.03 1.53 7.40
N ASN A 16 0.67 2.40 8.18
CA ASN A 16 1.95 2.15 8.81
C ASN A 16 1.77 1.93 10.31
N ASP A 17 1.79 0.68 10.74
CA ASP A 17 1.78 0.26 12.16
C ASP A 17 3.21 0.10 12.72
N SER A 18 4.23 0.51 11.95
CA SER A 18 5.62 0.47 12.40
C SER A 18 5.99 1.74 13.20
N PRO A 19 6.97 1.67 14.10
CA PRO A 19 7.46 2.82 14.87
C PRO A 19 8.34 3.77 14.05
N GLU A 20 8.55 3.50 12.75
CA GLU A 20 9.40 4.28 11.86
C GLU A 20 8.58 4.92 10.74
N VAL A 21 9.13 5.97 10.11
CA VAL A 21 8.58 6.47 8.85
C VAL A 21 8.86 5.45 7.75
N VAL A 22 7.89 5.24 6.86
CA VAL A 22 8.04 4.33 5.72
C VAL A 22 7.71 5.04 4.41
N THR A 23 8.42 4.69 3.36
CA THR A 23 8.16 5.11 1.99
C THR A 23 7.63 3.92 1.21
N VAL A 24 6.46 4.07 0.60
CA VAL A 24 5.78 3.02 -0.17
C VAL A 24 5.82 3.38 -1.65
N GLU A 25 6.30 2.46 -2.47
CA GLU A 25 6.33 2.56 -3.93
C GLU A 25 5.40 1.50 -4.51
N LEU A 26 4.36 1.94 -5.24
CA LEU A 26 3.37 1.07 -5.88
C LEU A 26 3.66 0.99 -7.38
N GLY A 27 4.56 0.09 -7.79
CA GLY A 27 4.90 -0.09 -9.20
C GLY A 27 5.41 1.19 -9.89
N SER A 28 4.56 1.80 -10.73
CA SER A 28 4.90 3.05 -11.46
C SER A 28 4.34 4.33 -10.81
N GLU A 29 3.60 4.20 -9.71
CA GLU A 29 3.06 5.33 -8.95
C GLU A 29 4.17 6.09 -8.22
N PRO A 30 3.97 7.38 -7.91
CA PRO A 30 4.89 8.12 -7.06
C PRO A 30 5.00 7.50 -5.67
N SER A 31 6.22 7.50 -5.12
CA SER A 31 6.48 7.06 -3.76
C SER A 31 5.68 7.90 -2.75
N THR A 32 5.03 7.25 -1.80
CA THR A 32 4.26 7.89 -0.73
C THR A 32 4.94 7.69 0.62
N GLU A 33 5.24 8.77 1.33
CA GLU A 33 5.76 8.71 2.70
C GLU A 33 4.60 8.63 3.71
N ILE A 34 4.70 7.71 4.66
CA ILE A 34 3.72 7.49 5.72
C ILE A 34 4.43 7.60 7.07
N PRO A 35 4.00 8.51 7.97
CA PRO A 35 4.60 8.64 9.28
C PRO A 35 4.39 7.37 10.12
N SER A 36 5.21 7.22 11.17
CA SER A 36 5.06 6.14 12.16
C SER A 36 3.65 6.14 12.76
N GLU A 37 3.05 4.95 12.89
CA GLU A 37 1.68 4.79 13.41
C GLU A 37 0.63 5.63 12.63
N GLY A 38 0.92 5.88 11.35
CA GLY A 38 0.13 6.74 10.46
C GLY A 38 -0.61 5.98 9.36
N ALA A 39 -1.44 6.70 8.61
CA ALA A 39 -2.12 6.16 7.45
C ALA A 39 -2.30 7.23 6.36
N VAL A 40 -2.28 6.79 5.10
CA VAL A 40 -2.55 7.60 3.91
C VAL A 40 -3.54 6.84 3.04
N THR A 41 -4.52 7.55 2.49
CA THR A 41 -5.45 6.99 1.50
C THR A 41 -5.23 7.67 0.17
N LEU A 42 -4.95 6.89 -0.87
CA LEU A 42 -4.88 7.38 -2.24
C LEU A 42 -6.29 7.32 -2.82
N LEU A 43 -6.86 8.46 -3.25
CA LEU A 43 -8.28 8.61 -3.62
C LEU A 43 -8.55 8.50 -5.13
N GLU A 44 -7.51 8.26 -5.94
CA GLU A 44 -7.59 8.19 -7.42
C GLU A 44 -6.91 6.92 -7.96
N PHE A 45 -6.92 5.86 -7.16
CA PHE A 45 -6.37 4.56 -7.51
C PHE A 45 -7.36 3.80 -8.38
N GLY A 46 -7.41 4.12 -9.69
CA GLY A 46 -8.47 3.65 -10.60
C GLY A 46 -8.27 2.27 -11.21
N GLU A 47 -7.06 1.73 -11.16
CA GLU A 47 -6.68 0.47 -11.80
C GLU A 47 -5.73 -0.34 -10.91
N CYS A 48 -5.69 -1.66 -11.13
CA CYS A 48 -4.74 -2.49 -10.41
C CYS A 48 -3.32 -2.26 -10.97
N VAL A 49 -2.35 -2.10 -10.08
CA VAL A 49 -0.94 -1.92 -10.41
C VAL A 49 -0.21 -3.25 -10.22
N ASP A 50 0.25 -3.86 -11.32
CA ASP A 50 0.95 -5.17 -11.34
C ASP A 50 2.34 -5.20 -10.65
N GLY A 51 2.91 -4.04 -10.33
CA GLY A 51 4.26 -3.94 -9.79
C GLY A 51 4.35 -4.42 -8.35
N PRO A 52 5.51 -4.96 -7.91
CA PRO A 52 5.69 -5.26 -6.50
C PRO A 52 5.60 -3.96 -5.71
N VAL A 53 4.94 -4.02 -4.55
CA VAL A 53 4.96 -2.90 -3.61
C VAL A 53 6.29 -2.94 -2.89
N VAL A 54 7.07 -1.88 -3.00
CA VAL A 54 8.32 -1.75 -2.25
C VAL A 54 8.07 -0.83 -1.07
N VAL A 55 8.36 -1.32 0.13
CA VAL A 55 8.26 -0.56 1.38
C VAL A 55 9.66 -0.37 1.93
N THR A 56 10.09 0.88 1.99
CA THR A 56 11.41 1.30 2.49
C THR A 56 11.24 1.96 3.84
N TYR A 57 11.85 1.38 4.88
CA TYR A 57 11.84 1.94 6.23
C TYR A 57 12.90 3.04 6.35
N ALA A 58 12.70 4.01 7.24
CA ALA A 58 13.69 5.06 7.53
C ALA A 58 15.07 4.52 7.95
N SER A 59 15.12 3.32 8.54
CA SER A 59 16.35 2.58 8.85
C SER A 59 17.11 2.07 7.61
N GLY A 60 16.52 2.16 6.42
CA GLY A 60 17.05 1.67 5.15
C GLY A 60 16.75 0.20 4.85
N SER A 61 15.93 -0.45 5.68
CA SER A 61 15.42 -1.80 5.38
C SER A 61 14.36 -1.71 4.28
N GLU A 62 14.25 -2.74 3.46
CA GLU A 62 13.28 -2.80 2.37
C GLU A 62 12.50 -4.12 2.42
N VAL A 63 11.19 -4.05 2.19
CA VAL A 63 10.31 -5.21 2.07
C VAL A 63 9.50 -5.07 0.79
N ALA A 64 9.56 -6.09 -0.06
CA ALA A 64 8.73 -6.20 -1.24
C ALA A 64 7.49 -7.05 -0.93
N VAL A 65 6.32 -6.59 -1.37
CA VAL A 65 5.07 -7.36 -1.35
C VAL A 65 4.73 -7.76 -2.77
N ASP A 66 4.65 -9.07 -3.00
CA ASP A 66 4.19 -9.63 -4.26
C ASP A 66 2.67 -9.52 -4.37
N GLY A 67 2.20 -8.95 -5.48
CA GLY A 67 0.79 -8.90 -5.82
C GLY A 67 0.44 -7.62 -6.56
N PRO A 68 -0.52 -7.68 -7.49
CA PRO A 68 -1.10 -6.45 -7.99
C PRO A 68 -1.81 -5.74 -6.83
N VAL A 69 -1.59 -4.45 -6.67
CA VAL A 69 -2.39 -3.63 -5.74
C VAL A 69 -3.60 -3.14 -6.50
N CYS A 70 -4.78 -3.41 -5.97
CA CYS A 70 -6.06 -3.09 -6.59
C CYS A 70 -6.83 -2.03 -5.78
N PRO A 71 -7.75 -1.31 -6.44
CA PRO A 71 -8.67 -0.42 -5.75
C PRO A 71 -9.53 -1.20 -4.76
N GLY A 72 -9.66 -0.67 -3.54
CA GLY A 72 -10.37 -1.29 -2.42
C GLY A 72 -9.45 -2.04 -1.46
N GLU A 73 -8.19 -2.30 -1.82
CA GLU A 73 -7.26 -2.98 -0.93
C GLU A 73 -6.64 -2.05 0.13
N GLU A 74 -6.16 -2.66 1.21
CA GLU A 74 -5.36 -2.06 2.26
C GLU A 74 -3.97 -2.71 2.30
N LEU A 75 -2.93 -1.89 2.14
CA LEU A 75 -1.56 -2.24 2.48
C LEU A 75 -1.31 -1.91 3.95
N ARG A 76 -1.01 -2.93 4.75
CA ARG A 76 -0.60 -2.78 6.14
C ARG A 76 0.88 -3.08 6.29
N VAL A 77 1.63 -2.08 6.76
CA VAL A 77 3.05 -2.17 7.09
C VAL A 77 3.20 -2.34 8.59
N THR A 78 3.99 -3.31 9.00
CA THR A 78 4.39 -3.59 10.40
C THR A 78 5.89 -3.37 10.56
N ALA A 79 6.45 -3.57 11.74
CA ALA A 79 7.89 -3.40 11.96
C ALA A 79 8.82 -4.30 11.12
N THR A 80 8.31 -5.40 10.55
CA THR A 80 9.16 -6.39 9.84
C THR A 80 8.55 -6.95 8.56
N ALA A 81 7.33 -6.55 8.22
CA ALA A 81 6.59 -7.11 7.11
C ALA A 81 5.54 -6.13 6.60
N ALA A 82 5.14 -6.29 5.35
CA ALA A 82 4.00 -5.61 4.76
C ALA A 82 3.07 -6.65 4.12
N THR A 83 1.76 -6.42 4.21
CA THR A 83 0.72 -7.34 3.73
C THR A 83 -0.40 -6.57 3.06
N LEU A 84 -0.91 -7.10 1.95
CA LEU A 84 -2.11 -6.63 1.27
C LEU A 84 -3.34 -7.41 1.75
N SER A 85 -4.46 -6.72 1.90
CA SER A 85 -5.74 -7.28 2.30
C SER A 85 -6.90 -6.53 1.64
N GLU A 86 -7.96 -7.26 1.27
CA GLU A 86 -9.23 -6.73 0.74
C GLU A 86 -10.20 -6.26 1.84
#